data_AF-A0A162XII5-F1
#
_entry.id   AF-A0A162XII5-F1
#
_cell.length_a   1.000
_cell.length_b   1.000
_cell.length_c   1.000
_cell.angle_alpha   90.00
_cell.angle_beta   90.00
_cell.angle_gamma   90.00
#
_symmetry.space_group_name_H-M   'P 1'
#
loop_
_entity.id
_entity.type
_entity.pdbx_description
1 polymer ?
#
loop_
_entity_poly.entity_id
_entity_poly.type
_entity_poly.pdbx_seq_one_letter_code
_entity_poly.pdbx_strand_id
1 'polypeptide(L)'
;MAFIANSDDSWKLKPFIIGEYPKSRCFGKKNGPEHSFQYYHNDKSWMTGAIFRDICKIIDRRARNLGRKILVLLDNAACHNTHDNYTNVEFLYLPPNTTSYLQPLDAGIIQEFKVKYRHQRYCCILGN
;
A
#
# COMPACT_ATOMS: atom_id res chain seq x y z
N MET A 1 4.40 4.77 -0.75
CA MET A 1 3.31 3.98 -1.38
C MET A 1 3.34 2.58 -0.78
N ALA A 2 2.19 1.94 -0.59
CA ALA A 2 2.08 0.55 -0.14
C ALA A 2 1.09 -0.24 -1.00
N PHE A 3 1.35 -1.54 -1.16
CA PHE A 3 0.53 -2.48 -1.91
C PHE A 3 0.11 -3.62 -1.02
N ILE A 4 -1.10 -4.13 -1.23
CA ILE A 4 -1.65 -5.30 -0.55
C ILE A 4 -2.37 -6.13 -1.60
N ALA A 5 -1.89 -7.36 -1.82
CA ALA A 5 -2.45 -8.32 -2.76
C ALA A 5 -2.13 -9.74 -2.30
N ASN A 6 -2.95 -10.69 -2.73
CA ASN A 6 -2.64 -12.11 -2.63
C ASN A 6 -1.95 -12.61 -3.92
N SER A 7 -1.50 -13.86 -3.90
CA SER A 7 -0.68 -14.44 -4.98
C SER A 7 -1.41 -14.61 -6.32
N ASP A 8 -2.72 -14.86 -6.29
CA ASP A 8 -3.53 -15.13 -7.48
C ASP A 8 -4.32 -13.91 -7.99
N ASP A 9 -4.10 -12.74 -7.39
CA ASP A 9 -4.77 -11.47 -7.71
C ASP A 9 -6.29 -11.44 -7.46
N SER A 10 -6.88 -12.51 -6.92
CA SER A 10 -8.32 -12.55 -6.59
C SER A 10 -8.70 -11.59 -5.45
N TRP A 11 -7.71 -11.18 -4.65
CA TRP A 11 -7.90 -10.22 -3.59
C TRP A 11 -6.73 -9.23 -3.52
N LYS A 12 -7.02 -7.97 -3.87
CA LYS A 12 -6.09 -6.84 -3.76
C LYS A 12 -6.79 -5.57 -3.31
N LEU A 13 -6.02 -4.66 -2.74
CA LEU A 13 -6.45 -3.29 -2.46
C LEU A 13 -5.85 -2.33 -3.48
N LYS A 14 -6.53 -1.19 -3.66
CA LYS A 14 -5.93 -0.07 -4.40
C LYS A 14 -4.66 0.38 -3.67
N PRO A 15 -3.62 0.83 -4.40
CA PRO A 15 -2.40 1.30 -3.77
C PRO A 15 -2.67 2.43 -2.77
N PHE A 16 -1.99 2.37 -1.63
CA PHE A 16 -1.98 3.46 -0.67
C PHE A 16 -0.87 4.43 -1.08
N ILE A 17 -1.23 5.66 -1.40
CA ILE A 17 -0.30 6.70 -1.81
C ILE A 17 0.05 7.54 -0.58
N ILE A 18 1.34 7.85 -0.43
CA ILE A 18 1.83 8.73 0.62
C ILE A 18 2.65 9.81 -0.08
N GLY A 19 2.26 11.07 0.12
CA GLY A 19 2.99 12.21 -0.42
C GLY A 19 3.31 13.24 0.65
N GLU A 20 3.94 14.32 0.23
CA GLU A 20 4.35 15.40 1.12
C GLU A 20 3.18 16.32 1.44
N TYR A 21 2.55 16.79 0.36
CA TYR A 21 1.54 17.83 0.43
C TYR A 21 0.14 17.21 0.56
N PRO A 22 -0.72 17.74 1.44
CA PRO A 22 -2.12 17.33 1.52
C PRO A 22 -2.86 17.43 0.17
N LYS A 23 -2.52 18.46 -0.61
CA LYS A 23 -3.05 18.74 -1.96
C LYS A 23 -1.92 18.77 -2.97
N SER A 24 -1.44 17.59 -3.37
CA SER A 24 -0.36 17.50 -4.34
C SER A 24 -0.76 18.08 -5.71
N ARG A 25 0.15 18.86 -6.31
CA ARG A 25 -0.05 19.45 -7.65
C ARG A 25 -0.19 18.38 -8.72
N CYS A 26 0.53 17.26 -8.61
CA CYS A 26 0.46 16.16 -9.57
C CYS A 26 -0.88 15.42 -9.56
N PHE A 27 -1.73 15.65 -8.53
CA PHE A 27 -3.08 15.10 -8.44
C PHE A 27 -4.15 16.20 -8.51
N GLY A 28 -3.85 17.29 -9.23
CA GLY A 28 -4.82 18.36 -9.49
C GLY A 28 -5.26 19.15 -8.25
N LYS A 29 -4.45 19.15 -7.17
CA LYS A 29 -4.75 19.80 -5.88
C LYS A 29 -6.04 19.30 -5.21
N LYS A 30 -6.50 18.10 -5.58
CA LYS A 30 -7.65 17.42 -4.97
C LYS A 30 -7.33 16.94 -3.55
N ASN A 31 -8.33 16.93 -2.68
CA ASN A 31 -8.22 16.37 -1.34
C ASN A 31 -8.22 14.84 -1.36
N GLY A 32 -7.74 14.21 -0.27
CA GLY A 32 -7.74 12.75 -0.07
C GLY A 32 -8.99 12.02 -0.58
N PRO A 33 -10.22 12.40 -0.14
CA PRO A 33 -11.46 11.73 -0.51
C PRO A 33 -11.86 11.88 -1.99
N GLU A 34 -11.31 12.87 -2.69
CA GLU A 34 -11.61 13.14 -4.10
C GLU A 34 -10.77 12.27 -5.05
N HIS A 35 -9.80 11.54 -4.52
CA HIS A 35 -9.02 10.56 -5.27
C HIS A 35 -9.77 9.23 -5.36
N SER A 36 -9.58 8.54 -6.48
CA SER A 36 -10.07 7.16 -6.63
C SER A 36 -9.22 6.15 -5.84
N PHE A 37 -8.19 6.60 -5.12
CA PHE A 37 -7.24 5.84 -4.33
C PHE A 37 -7.05 6.47 -2.95
N GLN A 38 -6.52 5.71 -2.00
CA GLN A 38 -6.25 6.21 -0.66
C GLN A 38 -4.97 7.05 -0.65
N TYR A 39 -5.06 8.29 -0.16
CA TYR A 39 -3.95 9.23 -0.10
C TYR A 39 -3.71 9.69 1.34
N TYR A 40 -2.49 9.49 1.82
CA TYR A 40 -1.98 10.01 3.07
C TYR A 40 -0.90 11.07 2.79
N HIS A 41 -0.65 11.93 3.77
CA HIS A 41 0.44 12.89 3.66
C HIS A 41 1.24 13.02 4.95
N ASN A 42 2.53 13.31 4.81
CA ASN A 42 3.41 13.81 5.87
C ASN A 42 4.65 14.44 5.21
N ASP A 43 5.36 15.29 5.94
CA ASP A 43 6.49 16.09 5.42
C ASP A 43 7.63 15.25 4.82
N LYS A 44 7.69 13.94 5.10
CA LYS A 44 8.74 13.03 4.63
C LYS A 44 8.28 12.12 3.49
N SER A 45 7.00 12.15 3.12
CA SER A 45 6.41 11.29 2.07
C SER A 45 6.62 9.77 2.25
N TRP A 46 6.85 9.31 3.47
CA TRP A 46 7.15 7.91 3.78
C TRP A 46 6.12 7.29 4.73
N MET A 47 6.13 5.97 4.87
CA MET A 47 5.23 5.26 5.78
C MET A 47 5.58 5.59 7.25
N THR A 48 4.58 5.94 8.04
CA THR A 48 4.70 6.10 9.50
C THR A 48 3.86 5.03 10.20
N GLY A 49 4.16 4.74 11.47
CA GLY A 49 3.36 3.79 12.25
C GLY A 49 1.88 4.19 12.36
N ALA A 50 1.58 5.49 12.38
CA ALA A 50 0.20 5.97 12.38
C ALA A 50 -0.54 5.64 11.08
N ILE A 51 0.09 5.92 9.93
CA ILE A 51 -0.47 5.59 8.61
C ILE A 51 -0.62 4.07 8.46
N PHE A 52 0.39 3.32 8.91
CA PHE A 52 0.35 1.86 8.87
C PHE A 52 -0.82 1.29 9.67
N ARG A 53 -1.06 1.76 10.91
CA ARG A 53 -2.21 1.34 11.73
C ARG A 53 -3.56 1.62 11.05
N ASP A 54 -3.69 2.76 10.39
CA ASP A 54 -4.91 3.08 9.64
C ASP A 54 -5.13 2.12 8.47
N ILE A 55 -4.05 1.78 7.74
CA ILE A 55 -4.08 0.77 6.68
C ILE A 55 -4.50 -0.59 7.24
N CYS A 56 -3.94 -1.03 8.38
CA CYS A 56 -4.32 -2.28 9.03
C CYS A 56 -5.82 -2.32 9.37
N LYS A 57 -6.40 -1.22 9.88
CA LYS A 57 -7.85 -1.11 10.16
C LYS A 57 -8.70 -1.21 8.89
N ILE A 58 -8.22 -0.66 7.77
CA ILE A 58 -8.88 -0.79 6.47
C ILE A 58 -8.87 -2.25 6.01
N ILE A 59 -7.73 -2.93 6.14
CA ILE A 59 -7.58 -4.35 5.78
C ILE A 59 -8.52 -5.22 6.62
N ASP A 60 -8.54 -5.03 7.94
CA ASP A 60 -9.42 -5.77 8.85
C ASP A 60 -10.90 -5.55 8.55
N ARG A 61 -11.31 -4.29 8.35
CA ARG A 61 -12.69 -3.99 7.96
C ARG A 61 -13.08 -4.67 6.65
N ARG A 62 -12.18 -4.71 5.68
CA ARG A 62 -12.45 -5.35 4.39
C ARG A 62 -12.53 -6.87 4.52
N ALA A 63 -11.64 -7.48 5.31
CA ALA A 63 -11.71 -8.92 5.60
C ALA A 63 -13.02 -9.28 6.32
N ARG A 64 -13.43 -8.47 7.31
CA ARG A 64 -14.72 -8.61 8.00
C ARG A 64 -15.92 -8.53 7.06
N ASN A 65 -15.98 -7.51 6.21
CA ASN A 65 -17.09 -7.33 5.27
C ASN A 65 -17.21 -8.49 4.28
N LEU A 66 -16.11 -9.19 4.00
CA LEU A 66 -16.10 -10.38 3.15
C LEU A 66 -16.32 -11.69 3.94
N GLY A 67 -16.45 -11.62 5.27
CA GLY A 67 -16.58 -12.80 6.12
C GLY A 67 -15.32 -13.68 6.13
N ARG A 68 -14.13 -13.11 5.84
CA ARG A 68 -12.87 -13.84 5.72
C ARG A 68 -11.96 -13.57 6.93
N LYS A 69 -11.16 -14.56 7.29
CA LYS A 69 -9.94 -14.37 8.10
C LYS A 69 -8.74 -14.45 7.18
N ILE A 70 -7.80 -13.52 7.30
CA ILE A 70 -6.62 -13.44 6.43
C ILE A 70 -5.34 -13.28 7.25
N LEU A 71 -4.25 -13.80 6.69
CA LEU A 71 -2.89 -13.57 7.17
C LEU A 71 -2.20 -12.58 6.23
N VAL A 72 -1.59 -11.54 6.78
CA VAL A 72 -0.81 -10.56 6.02
C VAL A 72 0.67 -10.74 6.38
N LEU A 73 1.47 -11.04 5.37
CA LEU A 73 2.92 -11.13 5.50
C LEU A 73 3.54 -9.73 5.32
N LEU A 74 4.36 -9.32 6.27
CA LEU A 74 5.02 -8.00 6.27
C LEU A 74 6.54 -8.17 6.32
N ASP A 75 7.27 -7.22 5.73
CA ASP A 75 8.69 -7.08 6.02
C ASP A 75 8.90 -6.47 7.42
N ASN A 76 10.14 -6.54 7.90
CA ASN A 76 10.50 -6.10 9.25
C ASN A 76 10.79 -4.58 9.33
N ALA A 77 9.98 -3.75 8.67
CA ALA A 77 10.14 -2.31 8.69
C ALA A 77 9.74 -1.71 10.05
N ALA A 78 10.50 -0.72 10.55
CA ALA A 78 10.25 -0.10 11.85
C ALA A 78 8.86 0.58 11.98
N CYS A 79 8.26 0.99 10.85
CA CYS A 79 6.91 1.57 10.82
C CYS A 79 5.80 0.51 10.90
N HIS A 80 6.11 -0.77 10.72
CA HIS A 80 5.16 -1.87 10.86
C HIS A 80 4.97 -2.23 12.33
N ASN A 81 4.56 -1.25 13.12
CA ASN A 81 4.20 -1.44 14.51
C ASN A 81 2.69 -1.30 14.69
N THR A 82 2.04 -2.43 14.99
CA THR A 82 0.65 -2.41 15.43
C THR A 82 0.45 -3.34 16.62
N HIS A 83 -0.23 -2.80 17.63
CA HIS A 83 -0.65 -3.50 18.84
C HIS A 83 -2.18 -3.40 19.02
N ASP A 84 -2.88 -2.99 17.95
CA ASP A 84 -4.34 -2.93 17.97
C ASP A 84 -4.92 -4.35 17.88
N ASN A 85 -6.12 -4.55 18.44
CA ASN A 85 -6.84 -5.82 18.33
C ASN A 85 -7.58 -5.87 16.99
N TYR A 86 -7.15 -6.78 16.10
CA TYR A 86 -7.81 -7.10 14.84
C TYR A 86 -8.54 -8.44 14.96
N THR A 87 -9.75 -8.54 14.40
CA THR A 87 -10.59 -9.73 14.56
C THR A 87 -10.48 -10.69 13.38
N ASN A 88 -10.14 -10.16 12.19
CA ASN A 88 -10.16 -10.90 10.93
C ASN A 88 -8.83 -10.88 10.20
N VAL A 89 -7.83 -10.23 10.77
CA VAL A 89 -6.49 -10.13 10.21
C VAL A 89 -5.48 -10.51 11.25
N GLU A 90 -4.56 -11.36 10.85
CA GLU A 90 -3.33 -11.63 11.57
C GLU A 90 -2.15 -11.09 10.76
N PHE A 91 -1.15 -10.53 11.43
CA PHE A 91 0.04 -9.98 10.80
C PHE A 91 1.25 -10.82 11.19
N LEU A 92 1.94 -11.37 10.20
CA LEU A 92 3.18 -12.13 10.38
C LEU A 92 4.35 -11.36 9.79
N TYR A 93 5.35 -11.09 10.63
CA TYR A 93 6.58 -10.40 10.23
C TYR A 93 7.60 -11.41 9.74
N LEU A 94 8.10 -11.19 8.53
CA LEU A 94 9.16 -12.03 7.99
C LEU A 94 10.49 -11.76 8.69
N PRO A 95 11.42 -12.75 8.70
CA PRO A 95 12.74 -12.56 9.24
C PRO A 95 13.47 -11.39 8.56
N PRO A 96 14.33 -10.66 9.30
CA PRO A 96 15.14 -9.59 8.73
C PRO A 96 15.99 -10.10 7.55
N ASN A 97 16.26 -9.21 6.59
CA ASN A 97 17.07 -9.48 5.38
C ASN A 97 16.53 -10.54 4.41
N THR A 98 15.24 -10.89 4.48
CA THR A 98 14.62 -11.84 3.55
C THR A 98 13.77 -11.18 2.45
N THR A 99 13.68 -9.85 2.43
CA THR A 99 12.74 -9.08 1.60
C THR A 99 12.83 -9.43 0.11
N SER A 100 14.02 -9.42 -0.49
CA SER A 100 14.20 -9.70 -1.91
C SER A 100 13.92 -11.15 -2.31
N TYR A 101 13.93 -12.09 -1.36
CA TYR A 101 13.72 -13.51 -1.61
C TYR A 101 12.29 -13.96 -1.28
N LEU A 102 11.72 -13.47 -0.17
CA LEU A 102 10.44 -13.94 0.37
C LEU A 102 9.28 -12.96 0.20
N GLN A 103 9.51 -11.68 -0.15
CA GLN A 103 8.43 -10.71 -0.37
C GLN A 103 8.21 -10.51 -1.88
N PRO A 104 7.19 -11.14 -2.49
CA PRO A 104 6.95 -11.02 -3.93
C PRO A 104 6.74 -9.58 -4.40
N LEU A 105 6.18 -8.72 -3.53
CA LEU A 105 5.98 -7.31 -3.82
C LEU A 105 7.32 -6.61 -4.09
N ASP A 106 8.33 -6.88 -3.27
CA ASP A 106 9.67 -6.32 -3.40
C ASP A 106 10.54 -7.06 -4.42
N ALA A 107 10.28 -8.35 -4.65
CA ALA A 107 11.00 -9.19 -5.61
C ALA A 107 10.71 -8.87 -7.09
N GLY A 108 9.83 -7.92 -7.39
CA GLY A 108 9.67 -7.41 -8.76
C GLY A 108 8.34 -6.74 -9.07
N ILE A 109 7.27 -7.05 -8.33
CA ILE A 109 5.92 -6.52 -8.64
C ILE A 109 5.90 -4.99 -8.55
N ILE A 110 6.50 -4.41 -7.48
CA ILE A 110 6.57 -2.95 -7.32
C ILE A 110 7.41 -2.32 -8.43
N GLN A 111 8.52 -2.96 -8.83
CA GLN A 111 9.36 -2.47 -9.91
C GLN A 111 8.58 -2.43 -11.22
N GLU A 112 7.93 -3.54 -11.58
CA GLU A 112 7.14 -3.66 -12.79
C GLU A 112 5.98 -2.66 -12.83
N PHE A 113 5.29 -2.48 -11.70
CA PHE A 113 4.24 -1.46 -11.57
C PHE A 113 4.77 -0.05 -11.87
N LYS A 114 5.94 0.32 -11.33
CA LYS A 114 6.56 1.63 -11.57
C LYS A 114 6.97 1.82 -13.03
N VAL A 115 7.49 0.78 -13.68
CA VAL A 115 7.84 0.80 -15.12
C VAL A 115 6.60 1.07 -15.95
N LYS A 116 5.54 0.27 -15.76
CA LYS A 116 4.26 0.42 -16.49
C LYS A 116 3.63 1.80 -16.27
N TYR A 117 3.63 2.30 -15.03
CA TYR A 117 3.10 3.63 -14.73
C TYR A 117 3.88 4.74 -15.46
N ARG A 118 5.21 4.68 -15.48
CA ARG A 118 6.03 5.65 -16.23
C ARG A 118 5.75 5.57 -17.72
N HIS A 119 5.68 4.37 -18.29
CA HIS A 119 5.36 4.17 -19.70
C HIS A 119 4.01 4.80 -20.07
N GLN A 120 2.95 4.49 -19.32
CA GLN A 120 1.63 5.10 -19.52
C GLN A 120 1.70 6.63 -19.44
N ARG A 121 2.43 7.18 -18.46
CA ARG A 121 2.61 8.63 -18.34
C ARG A 121 3.28 9.23 -19.58
N TYR A 122 4.30 8.58 -20.12
CA TYR A 122 4.95 9.05 -21.35
C TYR A 122 4.02 8.98 -22.56
N CYS A 123 3.28 7.88 -22.75
CA CYS A 123 2.28 7.76 -23.81
C CYS A 123 1.24 8.88 -23.75
N CYS A 124 0.67 9.16 -22.57
CA CYS A 124 -0.30 10.24 -22.40
C CYS A 124 0.26 11.63 -22.70
N ILE A 125 1.55 11.88 -22.45
CA ILE A 125 2.20 13.16 -22.74
C ILE A 125 2.55 13.28 -24.23
N LEU A 126 2.97 12.17 -24.85
CA LEU A 126 3.44 12.13 -26.24
C LEU A 126 2.31 11.92 -27.27
N GLY A 127 1.08 11.65 -26.81
CA GLY A 127 -0.10 11.54 -27.68
C GLY A 127 -0.16 10.26 -28.52
N ASN A 128 0.54 9.19 -28.10
CA ASN A 128 0.46 7.86 -28.71
C ASN A 128 -0.40 6.91 -27.86
#